data_AF-A0A835IEI0-F1
#
_entry.id   AF-A0A835IEI0-F1
#
_cell.length_a   1.000
_cell.length_b   1.000
_cell.length_c   1.000
_cell.angle_alpha   90.00
_cell.angle_beta   90.00
_cell.angle_gamma   90.00
#
_symmetry.space_group_name_H-M   'P 1'
#
loop_
_entity.id
_entity.type
_entity.pdbx_description
1 polymer ?
#
loop_
_entity_poly.entity_id
_entity_poly.type
_entity_poly.pdbx_seq_one_letter_code
_entity_poly.pdbx_strand_id
1 'polypeptide(L)'
;MGTDGKVEGFLRCMQKQIHSSGKRGFFSKRSVGPQVREKFTFEDMLCFQKDPIPTSLLKISSDMINRAIKLFQLILKYMGVDSSDRVAPMSLEERVEVIGKLYKQTLKRPELRDELFAQISKQTRNNPDKQCLIKAWELMHLCASSMPPSKDIGGYLSEYIHYVAHEVNTDSEVQVLALNTLNALKRSVKAGPRHTIPGREEIEAFLTGKKLTTIVFFLDETFEEITYDMAATVADAVEVFLLAFAVFLTVITATAGASTKDAPQVESSVAKRGDILIDINDRFPRDFL
;
A
#
# COMPACT_ATOMS: atom_id res chain seq x y z
N MET A 1 -14.15 -4.70 24.00
CA MET A 1 -13.96 -3.24 24.20
C MET A 1 -13.13 -2.70 23.04
N GLY A 2 -13.66 -2.86 21.83
CA GLY A 2 -12.92 -2.70 20.58
C GLY A 2 -13.14 -1.32 19.96
N THR A 3 -12.16 -0.88 19.17
CA THR A 3 -12.21 0.11 18.07
C THR A 3 -12.82 1.51 18.34
N ASP A 4 -14.02 1.59 18.92
CA ASP A 4 -14.78 2.81 19.18
C ASP A 4 -14.04 3.77 20.13
N GLY A 5 -13.32 3.23 21.12
CA GLY A 5 -12.60 4.05 22.11
C GLY A 5 -11.39 4.82 21.56
N LYS A 6 -10.75 4.32 20.48
CA LYS A 6 -9.60 5.01 19.85
C LYS A 6 -10.07 6.16 18.97
N VAL A 7 -11.15 5.92 18.22
CA VAL A 7 -11.83 6.90 17.39
C VAL A 7 -12.44 8.00 18.26
N GLU A 8 -13.14 7.66 19.34
CA GLU A 8 -13.62 8.65 20.32
C GLU A 8 -12.50 9.49 20.93
N GLY A 9 -11.33 8.90 21.20
CA GLY A 9 -10.17 9.60 21.73
C GLY A 9 -9.69 10.71 20.79
N PHE A 10 -9.68 10.44 19.50
CA PHE A 10 -9.38 11.44 18.47
C PHE A 10 -10.45 12.52 18.38
N LEU A 11 -11.74 12.14 18.38
CA LEU A 11 -12.85 13.09 18.36
C LEU A 11 -12.79 14.07 19.53
N ARG A 12 -12.48 13.59 20.75
CA ARG A 12 -12.31 14.45 21.93
C ARG A 12 -11.11 15.40 21.80
N CYS A 13 -10.01 14.97 21.18
CA CYS A 13 -8.84 15.82 20.92
C CYS A 13 -9.13 16.89 19.86
N MET A 14 -9.74 16.51 18.72
CA MET A 14 -10.16 17.45 17.66
C MET A 14 -11.17 18.47 18.19
N GLN A 15 -12.18 18.03 18.93
CA GLN A 15 -13.20 18.91 19.51
C GLN A 15 -12.57 19.88 20.51
N LYS A 16 -11.66 19.42 21.39
CA LYS A 16 -10.90 20.32 22.29
C LYS A 16 -10.08 21.35 21.53
N GLN A 17 -9.52 20.99 20.38
CA GLN A 17 -8.69 21.88 19.57
C GLN A 17 -9.49 22.95 18.80
N ILE A 18 -10.69 22.58 18.32
CA ILE A 18 -11.67 23.53 17.75
C ILE A 18 -12.09 24.57 18.81
N HIS A 19 -12.22 24.16 20.07
CA HIS A 19 -12.65 25.03 21.17
C HIS A 19 -11.50 25.80 21.86
N SER A 20 -10.27 25.25 21.88
CA SER A 20 -9.10 25.93 22.47
C SER A 20 -8.47 26.96 21.54
N SER A 21 -8.64 26.80 20.22
CA SER A 21 -8.23 27.78 19.22
C SER A 21 -9.28 28.90 19.13
N GLY A 22 -9.37 29.70 20.18
CA GLY A 22 -10.25 30.86 20.25
C GLY A 22 -10.14 31.73 18.99
N LYS A 23 -11.28 31.93 18.32
CA LYS A 23 -11.57 33.07 17.42
C LYS A 23 -10.48 33.45 16.41
N ARG A 24 -9.77 32.49 15.81
CA ARG A 24 -9.02 32.72 14.57
C ARG A 24 -9.43 31.72 13.48
N GLY A 25 -10.52 32.06 12.81
CA GLY A 25 -10.63 32.02 11.35
C GLY A 25 -10.48 30.69 10.60
N PHE A 26 -10.46 29.52 11.23
CA PHE A 26 -10.18 28.27 10.52
C PHE A 26 -11.33 27.67 9.68
N PHE A 27 -12.54 28.27 9.72
CA PHE A 27 -13.68 27.88 8.87
C PHE A 27 -14.55 29.09 8.47
N SER A 28 -13.96 30.24 8.15
CA SER A 28 -14.77 31.36 7.63
C SER A 28 -14.76 31.37 6.10
N LYS A 29 -15.68 30.62 5.48
CA LYS A 29 -16.32 31.15 4.28
C LYS A 29 -17.17 32.33 4.76
N ARG A 30 -16.91 33.53 4.24
CA ARG A 30 -17.85 34.65 4.36
C ARG A 30 -19.13 34.24 3.62
N SER A 31 -20.10 33.71 4.35
CA SER A 31 -21.51 33.81 3.95
C SER A 31 -22.11 34.98 4.70
N VAL A 32 -22.57 35.96 3.93
CA VAL A 32 -23.35 37.09 4.43
C VAL A 32 -24.77 36.55 4.66
N GLY A 33 -25.09 36.17 5.91
CA GLY A 33 -26.40 35.62 6.26
C GLY A 33 -26.47 35.16 7.73
N PRO A 34 -27.67 34.97 8.31
CA PRO A 34 -27.84 34.67 9.73
C PRO A 34 -27.13 33.36 10.10
N GLN A 35 -26.26 33.43 11.12
CA GLN A 35 -25.38 32.35 11.56
C GLN A 35 -26.17 31.15 12.12
N VAL A 36 -26.41 30.14 11.27
CA VAL A 36 -26.70 28.78 11.73
C VAL A 36 -25.35 28.11 12.00
N ARG A 37 -25.07 27.76 13.27
CA ARG A 37 -23.93 26.90 13.61
C ARG A 37 -24.10 25.57 12.90
N GLU A 38 -23.40 25.36 11.78
CA GLU A 38 -23.32 24.05 11.14
C GLU A 38 -22.69 23.06 12.13
N LYS A 39 -23.45 22.03 12.51
CA LYS A 39 -22.96 20.92 13.33
C LYS A 39 -22.08 20.05 12.43
N PHE A 40 -20.76 20.13 12.59
CA PHE A 40 -19.83 19.15 12.00
C PHE A 40 -20.23 17.74 12.44
N THR A 41 -20.52 16.87 11.48
CA THR A 41 -20.86 15.47 11.75
C THR A 41 -19.58 14.64 11.89
N PHE A 42 -19.72 13.44 12.46
CA PHE A 42 -18.65 12.45 12.60
C PHE A 42 -18.00 12.10 11.24
N GLU A 43 -18.82 12.05 10.18
CA GLU A 43 -18.38 11.73 8.82
C GLU A 43 -17.55 12.88 8.23
N ASP A 44 -17.92 14.14 8.49
CA ASP A 44 -17.18 15.32 8.01
C ASP A 44 -15.74 15.36 8.56
N MET A 45 -15.50 14.83 9.76
CA MET A 45 -14.16 14.77 10.37
C MET A 45 -13.27 13.69 9.75
N LEU A 46 -13.83 12.70 9.05
CA LEU A 46 -13.13 11.64 8.33
C LEU A 46 -13.07 11.87 6.82
N CYS A 47 -13.41 13.07 6.36
CA CYS A 47 -13.32 13.47 4.95
C CYS A 47 -11.98 14.13 4.61
N PHE A 48 -11.70 14.19 3.32
CA PHE A 48 -10.59 14.92 2.75
C PHE A 48 -10.48 16.32 3.35
N GLN A 49 -9.25 16.71 3.68
CA GLN A 49 -8.93 18.08 4.05
C GLN A 49 -7.64 18.51 3.36
N LYS A 50 -7.53 19.83 3.14
CA LYS A 50 -6.35 20.42 2.50
C LYS A 50 -5.29 20.81 3.53
N ASP A 51 -5.71 21.28 4.69
CA ASP A 51 -4.80 21.76 5.72
C ASP A 51 -4.20 20.60 6.54
N PRO A 52 -2.95 20.75 7.03
CA PRO A 52 -2.34 19.77 7.91
C PRO A 52 -3.19 19.48 9.16
N ILE A 53 -3.26 18.20 9.57
CA ILE A 53 -3.85 17.87 10.87
C ILE A 53 -3.03 18.50 12.01
N PRO A 54 -3.70 18.98 13.06
CA PRO A 54 -3.00 19.61 14.17
C PRO A 54 -2.62 18.63 15.30
N THR A 55 -3.06 17.36 15.22
CA THR A 55 -2.72 16.23 16.10
C THR A 55 -3.02 14.91 15.38
N SER A 56 -2.64 13.77 15.95
CA SER A 56 -2.90 12.43 15.38
C SER A 56 -4.40 12.09 15.31
N LEU A 57 -4.78 11.30 14.30
CA LEU A 57 -6.12 10.73 14.09
C LEU A 57 -6.45 9.58 15.02
N LEU A 58 -5.45 8.90 15.56
CA LEU A 58 -5.60 7.85 16.55
C LEU A 58 -4.97 8.28 17.87
N LYS A 59 -5.44 7.66 18.96
CA LYS A 59 -4.78 7.77 20.25
C LYS A 59 -3.46 6.99 20.20
N ILE A 60 -2.38 7.72 20.03
CA ILE A 60 -1.00 7.22 20.04
C ILE A 60 -0.22 7.84 21.20
N SER A 61 0.98 7.33 21.47
CA SER A 61 1.86 7.90 22.48
C SER A 61 2.20 9.38 22.18
N SER A 62 2.33 10.20 23.23
CA SER A 62 2.53 11.66 23.08
C SER A 62 3.82 12.03 22.34
N ASP A 63 4.85 11.19 22.43
CA ASP A 63 6.13 11.34 21.71
C ASP A 63 6.00 11.08 20.19
N MET A 64 4.91 10.43 19.75
CA MET A 64 4.66 10.11 18.34
C MET A 64 3.76 11.12 17.64
N ILE A 65 3.06 12.00 18.37
CA ILE A 65 2.11 12.98 17.80
C ILE A 65 2.77 13.86 16.73
N ASN A 66 3.97 14.39 17.02
CA ASN A 66 4.70 15.21 16.05
C ASN A 66 5.11 14.43 14.79
N ARG A 67 5.31 13.11 14.89
CA ARG A 67 5.56 12.25 13.72
C ARG A 67 4.27 12.05 12.93
N ALA A 68 3.14 11.81 13.59
CA ALA A 68 1.83 11.70 12.94
C ALA A 68 1.45 12.95 12.14
N ILE A 69 1.69 14.15 12.69
CA ILE A 69 1.46 15.40 11.96
C ILE A 69 2.36 15.49 10.71
N LYS A 70 3.64 15.11 10.82
CA LYS A 70 4.57 15.07 9.69
C LYS A 70 4.18 14.02 8.64
N LEU A 71 3.62 12.87 9.04
CA LEU A 71 3.08 11.88 8.11
C LEU A 71 1.97 12.50 7.26
N PHE A 72 1.05 13.25 7.88
CA PHE A 72 -0.04 13.88 7.16
C PHE A 72 0.47 14.93 6.16
N GLN A 73 1.47 15.72 6.54
CA GLN A 73 2.12 16.67 5.62
C GLN A 73 2.77 15.95 4.43
N LEU A 74 3.41 14.80 4.65
CA LEU A 74 3.96 13.98 3.56
C LEU A 74 2.87 13.45 2.63
N ILE A 75 1.72 13.04 3.17
CA ILE A 75 0.54 12.62 2.38
C ILE A 75 0.03 13.78 1.52
N LEU A 76 -0.20 14.96 2.11
CA LEU A 76 -0.65 16.15 1.38
C LEU A 76 0.32 16.55 0.27
N LYS A 77 1.62 16.56 0.59
CA LYS A 77 2.70 16.81 -0.36
C LYS A 77 2.62 15.82 -1.51
N TYR A 78 2.54 14.52 -1.24
CA TYR A 78 2.45 13.48 -2.27
C TYR A 78 1.24 13.66 -3.19
N MET A 79 0.07 13.89 -2.60
CA MET A 79 -1.19 14.10 -3.31
C MET A 79 -1.16 15.37 -4.17
N GLY A 80 -0.22 16.28 -3.94
CA GLY A 80 -0.10 17.54 -4.66
C GLY A 80 -1.06 18.61 -4.15
N VAL A 81 -1.60 18.46 -2.94
CA VAL A 81 -2.52 19.44 -2.33
C VAL A 81 -1.82 20.78 -2.13
N ASP A 82 -0.55 20.75 -1.69
CA ASP A 82 0.29 21.95 -1.52
C ASP A 82 0.78 22.53 -2.85
N SER A 83 0.49 21.89 -3.98
CA SER A 83 1.05 22.23 -5.30
C SER A 83 0.19 23.19 -6.11
N SER A 84 -0.86 23.77 -5.53
CA SER A 84 -1.70 24.79 -6.17
C SER A 84 -0.89 25.98 -6.74
N ASP A 85 0.28 26.26 -6.16
CA ASP A 85 1.19 27.34 -6.59
C ASP A 85 2.42 26.83 -7.37
N ARG A 86 2.55 25.51 -7.61
CA ARG A 86 3.68 24.94 -8.34
C ARG A 86 3.40 24.94 -9.84
N VAL A 87 4.34 25.46 -10.62
CA VAL A 87 4.30 25.51 -12.10
C VAL A 87 4.37 24.11 -12.73
N ALA A 88 4.96 23.13 -12.03
CA ALA A 88 5.16 21.78 -12.54
C ALA A 88 4.71 20.71 -11.52
N PRO A 89 4.21 19.55 -12.00
CA PRO A 89 3.89 18.42 -11.15
C PRO A 89 5.14 17.88 -10.45
N MET A 90 4.95 17.25 -9.29
CA MET A 90 6.03 16.63 -8.53
C MET A 90 6.78 15.60 -9.37
N SER A 91 8.12 15.70 -9.37
CA SER A 91 8.98 14.77 -10.09
C SER A 91 8.86 13.34 -9.55
N LEU A 92 9.24 12.34 -10.36
CA LEU A 92 9.31 10.95 -9.89
C LEU A 92 10.26 10.81 -8.68
N GLU A 93 11.41 11.48 -8.73
CA GLU A 93 12.38 11.55 -7.63
C GLU A 93 11.74 12.00 -6.31
N GLU A 94 11.05 13.15 -6.32
CA GLU A 94 10.40 13.68 -5.13
C GLU A 94 9.31 12.73 -4.60
N ARG A 95 8.56 12.06 -5.50
CA ARG A 95 7.55 11.07 -5.10
C ARG A 95 8.18 9.88 -4.39
N VAL A 96 9.26 9.32 -4.96
CA VAL A 96 10.02 8.22 -4.36
C VAL A 96 10.57 8.62 -2.99
N GLU A 97 11.13 9.82 -2.87
CA GLU A 97 11.69 10.31 -1.60
C GLU A 97 10.61 10.46 -0.52
N VAL A 98 9.42 10.97 -0.88
CA VAL A 98 8.28 11.10 0.04
C VAL A 98 7.82 9.72 0.52
N ILE A 99 7.66 8.75 -0.39
CA ILE A 99 7.27 7.38 -0.05
C ILE A 99 8.32 6.72 0.86
N GLY A 100 9.61 6.86 0.56
CA GLY A 100 10.69 6.35 1.39
C GLY A 100 10.65 6.94 2.82
N LYS A 101 10.35 8.23 2.95
CA LYS A 101 10.15 8.89 4.26
C LYS A 101 8.96 8.33 5.03
N LEU A 102 7.84 8.05 4.35
CA LEU A 102 6.66 7.42 4.97
C LEU A 102 7.02 6.03 5.52
N TYR A 103 7.64 5.17 4.72
CA TYR A 103 8.04 3.83 5.18
C TYR A 103 9.04 3.86 6.33
N LYS A 104 10.04 4.75 6.28
CA LYS A 104 11.04 4.91 7.35
C LYS A 104 10.41 5.21 8.71
N GLN A 105 9.30 5.94 8.72
CA GLN A 105 8.60 6.28 9.95
C GLN A 105 7.69 5.14 10.42
N THR A 106 7.04 4.44 9.51
CA THR A 106 5.88 3.59 9.81
C THR A 106 6.16 2.09 9.83
N LEU A 107 7.07 1.58 9.01
CA LEU A 107 7.25 0.12 8.82
C LEU A 107 7.54 -0.62 10.13
N LYS A 108 8.41 -0.05 10.97
CA LYS A 108 8.82 -0.61 12.27
C LYS A 108 8.04 -0.07 13.47
N ARG A 109 6.99 0.75 13.25
CA ARG A 109 6.24 1.44 14.32
C ARG A 109 4.74 1.21 14.17
N PRO A 110 4.17 0.18 14.83
CA PRO A 110 2.77 -0.21 14.67
C PRO A 110 1.77 0.94 14.87
N GLU A 111 1.96 1.79 15.89
CA GLU A 111 1.07 2.93 16.15
C GLU A 111 1.06 3.95 15.00
N LEU A 112 2.22 4.28 14.44
CA LEU A 112 2.32 5.21 13.32
C LEU A 112 1.87 4.59 12.00
N ARG A 113 1.95 3.26 11.87
CA ARG A 113 1.41 2.53 10.72
C ARG A 113 -0.11 2.58 10.71
N ASP A 114 -0.75 2.32 11.85
CA ASP A 114 -2.21 2.43 11.95
C ASP A 114 -2.67 3.86 11.70
N GLU A 115 -1.95 4.84 12.25
CA GLU A 115 -2.17 6.26 11.99
C GLU A 115 -2.06 6.59 10.50
N LEU A 116 -1.04 6.08 9.80
CA LEU A 116 -0.87 6.28 8.36
C LEU A 116 -2.07 5.75 7.57
N PHE A 117 -2.54 4.54 7.88
CA PHE A 117 -3.73 3.97 7.24
C PHE A 117 -4.99 4.81 7.50
N ALA A 118 -5.17 5.29 8.73
CA ALA A 118 -6.29 6.18 9.08
C ALA A 118 -6.22 7.50 8.30
N GLN A 119 -5.04 8.10 8.21
CA GLN A 119 -4.81 9.36 7.50
C GLN A 119 -5.05 9.24 5.99
N ILE A 120 -4.56 8.18 5.35
CA ILE A 120 -4.82 7.94 3.92
C ILE A 120 -6.31 7.64 3.70
N SER A 121 -6.95 6.87 4.59
CA SER A 121 -8.40 6.60 4.53
C SER A 121 -9.21 7.90 4.59
N LYS A 122 -8.84 8.84 5.46
CA LYS A 122 -9.44 10.17 5.51
C LYS A 122 -9.32 10.92 4.18
N GLN A 123 -8.14 10.88 3.55
CA GLN A 123 -7.87 11.59 2.30
C GLN A 123 -8.51 10.97 1.03
N THR A 124 -9.07 9.76 1.14
CA THR A 124 -9.82 9.09 0.06
C THR A 124 -11.32 9.36 0.12
N ARG A 125 -11.85 9.85 1.25
CA ARG A 125 -13.29 10.12 1.44
C ARG A 125 -13.64 11.53 1.04
N ASN A 126 -14.67 11.70 0.20
CA ASN A 126 -15.15 13.01 -0.26
C ASN A 126 -14.05 13.94 -0.79
N ASN A 127 -13.06 13.36 -1.48
CA ASN A 127 -12.01 14.12 -2.14
C ASN A 127 -12.54 14.70 -3.46
N PRO A 128 -12.66 16.03 -3.60
CA PRO A 128 -13.28 16.63 -4.78
C PRO A 128 -12.39 16.60 -6.03
N ASP A 129 -11.09 16.33 -5.87
CA ASP A 129 -10.12 16.31 -6.96
C ASP A 129 -9.77 14.86 -7.31
N LYS A 130 -10.08 14.44 -8.54
CA LYS A 130 -9.84 13.08 -9.03
C LYS A 130 -8.35 12.71 -8.99
N GLN A 131 -7.46 13.60 -9.41
CA GLN A 131 -6.01 13.32 -9.47
C GLN A 131 -5.41 13.21 -8.07
N CYS A 132 -5.89 14.04 -7.15
CA CYS A 132 -5.59 13.98 -5.73
C CYS A 132 -6.07 12.65 -5.12
N LEU A 133 -7.30 12.23 -5.45
CA LEU A 133 -7.89 10.97 -4.99
C LEU A 133 -7.13 9.74 -5.48
N ILE A 134 -6.75 9.71 -6.76
CA ILE A 134 -5.94 8.63 -7.35
C ILE A 134 -4.63 8.47 -6.57
N LYS A 135 -3.93 9.58 -6.28
CA LYS A 135 -2.68 9.55 -5.50
C LYS A 135 -2.88 9.07 -4.06
N ALA A 136 -4.01 9.38 -3.43
CA ALA A 136 -4.34 8.85 -2.11
C ALA A 136 -4.51 7.32 -2.14
N TRP A 137 -5.20 6.81 -3.16
CA TRP A 137 -5.34 5.36 -3.37
C TRP A 137 -4.04 4.67 -3.76
N GLU A 138 -3.19 5.34 -4.54
CA GLU A 138 -1.84 4.88 -4.85
C GLU A 138 -1.00 4.70 -3.58
N LEU A 139 -1.03 5.67 -2.66
CA LEU A 139 -0.40 5.53 -1.33
C LEU A 139 -1.01 4.40 -0.50
N MET A 140 -2.34 4.24 -0.54
CA MET A 140 -3.01 3.14 0.17
C MET A 140 -2.51 1.79 -0.33
N HIS A 141 -2.43 1.61 -1.65
CA HIS A 141 -1.93 0.40 -2.28
C HIS A 141 -0.46 0.15 -1.92
N LEU A 142 0.42 1.15 -2.08
CA LEU A 142 1.83 1.06 -1.67
C LEU A 142 1.97 0.56 -0.23
N CYS A 143 1.22 1.14 0.70
CA CYS A 143 1.26 0.76 2.11
C CYS A 143 0.74 -0.67 2.33
N ALA A 144 -0.42 -1.01 1.75
CA ALA A 144 -1.04 -2.32 1.86
C ALA A 144 -0.15 -3.44 1.27
N SER A 145 0.63 -3.16 0.23
CA SER A 145 1.57 -4.11 -0.37
C SER A 145 2.76 -4.41 0.54
N SER A 146 3.20 -3.47 1.37
CA SER A 146 4.39 -3.63 2.22
C SER A 146 4.07 -4.02 3.66
N MET A 147 2.90 -3.65 4.20
CA MET A 147 2.57 -3.90 5.60
C MET A 147 1.07 -3.95 5.83
N PRO A 148 0.56 -4.90 6.63
CA PRO A 148 -0.82 -4.87 7.07
C PRO A 148 -0.98 -3.87 8.24
N PRO A 149 -2.17 -3.26 8.40
CA PRO A 149 -2.52 -2.57 9.63
C PRO A 149 -2.57 -3.55 10.81
N SER A 150 -2.66 -3.04 12.04
CA SER A 150 -2.91 -3.89 13.21
C SER A 150 -4.32 -4.50 13.18
N LYS A 151 -4.53 -5.50 14.03
CA LYS A 151 -5.84 -6.15 14.23
C LYS A 151 -6.92 -5.17 14.69
N ASP A 152 -6.53 -4.07 15.34
CA ASP A 152 -7.47 -3.10 15.89
C ASP A 152 -8.20 -2.31 14.79
N ILE A 153 -7.57 -2.07 13.64
CA ILE A 153 -8.21 -1.32 12.54
C ILE A 153 -8.33 -2.13 11.25
N GLY A 154 -7.69 -3.30 11.16
CA GLY A 154 -7.62 -4.08 9.92
C GLY A 154 -8.98 -4.53 9.40
N GLY A 155 -9.92 -4.90 10.28
CA GLY A 155 -11.28 -5.26 9.89
C GLY A 155 -12.01 -4.09 9.22
N TYR A 156 -12.02 -2.92 9.89
CA TYR A 156 -12.61 -1.69 9.36
C TYR A 156 -11.97 -1.28 8.02
N LEU A 157 -10.64 -1.30 7.93
CA LEU A 157 -9.95 -0.90 6.70
C LEU A 157 -10.29 -1.83 5.54
N SER A 158 -10.31 -3.15 5.79
CA SER A 158 -10.67 -4.14 4.76
C SER A 158 -12.10 -3.96 4.27
N GLU A 159 -13.05 -3.69 5.17
CA GLU A 159 -14.45 -3.45 4.82
C GLU A 159 -14.61 -2.16 4.01
N TYR A 160 -13.94 -1.08 4.42
CA TYR A 160 -13.95 0.19 3.69
C TYR A 160 -13.38 0.03 2.27
N ILE A 161 -12.22 -0.62 2.12
CA ILE A 161 -11.61 -0.83 0.80
C ILE A 161 -12.52 -1.73 -0.06
N HIS A 162 -13.13 -2.76 0.53
CA HIS A 162 -14.07 -3.62 -0.18
C HIS A 162 -15.30 -2.84 -0.66
N TYR A 163 -15.85 -1.95 0.16
CA TYR A 163 -16.97 -1.09 -0.22
C TYR A 163 -16.60 -0.25 -1.46
N VAL A 164 -15.48 0.47 -1.42
CA VAL A 164 -15.06 1.34 -2.55
C VAL A 164 -14.75 0.53 -3.81
N ALA A 165 -14.20 -0.68 -3.67
CA ALA A 165 -13.88 -1.55 -4.81
C ALA A 165 -15.14 -2.04 -5.58
N HIS A 166 -16.32 -2.04 -4.93
CA HIS A 166 -17.56 -2.58 -5.51
C HIS A 166 -18.69 -1.53 -5.60
N GLU A 167 -18.41 -0.28 -5.25
CA GLU A 167 -19.40 0.79 -5.27
C GLU A 167 -19.63 1.30 -6.70
N VAL A 168 -20.86 1.18 -7.20
CA VAL A 168 -21.25 1.46 -8.61
C VAL A 168 -21.03 2.91 -9.03
N ASN A 169 -21.09 3.86 -8.09
CA ASN A 169 -20.99 5.30 -8.38
C ASN A 169 -19.56 5.86 -8.28
N THR A 170 -18.59 5.02 -7.97
CA THR A 170 -17.18 5.42 -7.86
C THR A 170 -16.50 5.43 -9.23
N ASP A 171 -15.53 6.32 -9.41
CA ASP A 171 -14.70 6.35 -10.61
C ASP A 171 -14.02 4.98 -10.86
N SER A 172 -14.03 4.51 -12.11
CA SER A 172 -13.52 3.17 -12.46
C SER A 172 -12.04 2.98 -12.14
N GLU A 173 -11.23 4.03 -12.25
CA GLU A 173 -9.80 3.98 -11.94
C GLU A 173 -9.58 3.81 -10.43
N VAL A 174 -10.40 4.48 -9.63
CA VAL A 174 -10.42 4.34 -8.17
C VAL A 174 -10.89 2.95 -7.75
N GLN A 175 -11.91 2.39 -8.38
CA GLN A 175 -12.36 1.01 -8.11
C GLN A 175 -11.24 -0.01 -8.37
N VAL A 176 -10.53 0.12 -9.50
CA VAL A 176 -9.39 -0.77 -9.83
C VAL A 176 -8.29 -0.65 -8.79
N LEU A 177 -7.94 0.58 -8.37
CA LEU A 177 -6.94 0.80 -7.32
C LEU A 177 -7.39 0.22 -5.98
N ALA A 178 -8.66 0.39 -5.60
CA ALA A 178 -9.23 -0.18 -4.39
C ALA A 178 -9.21 -1.72 -4.41
N LEU A 179 -9.55 -2.34 -5.55
CA LEU A 179 -9.48 -3.79 -5.72
C LEU A 179 -8.03 -4.31 -5.61
N ASN A 180 -7.08 -3.64 -6.26
CA ASN A 180 -5.67 -3.98 -6.16
C ASN A 180 -5.16 -3.83 -4.71
N THR A 181 -5.55 -2.76 -4.04
CA THR A 181 -5.27 -2.52 -2.62
C THR A 181 -5.83 -3.64 -1.75
N LEU A 182 -7.06 -4.09 -2.00
CA LEU A 182 -7.68 -5.18 -1.24
C LEU A 182 -6.91 -6.48 -1.39
N ASN A 183 -6.47 -6.80 -2.61
CA ASN A 183 -5.66 -8.00 -2.87
C ASN A 183 -4.28 -7.91 -2.21
N ALA A 184 -3.62 -6.76 -2.32
CA ALA A 184 -2.36 -6.49 -1.64
C ALA A 184 -2.49 -6.60 -0.11
N LEU A 185 -3.58 -6.08 0.47
CA LEU A 185 -3.88 -6.17 1.89
C LEU A 185 -4.06 -7.63 2.34
N LYS A 186 -4.80 -8.44 1.58
CA LYS A 186 -4.96 -9.88 1.87
C LYS A 186 -3.60 -10.61 1.88
N ARG A 187 -2.75 -10.32 0.89
CA ARG A 187 -1.39 -10.88 0.80
C ARG A 187 -0.52 -10.46 1.98
N SER A 188 -0.51 -9.16 2.33
CA SER A 188 0.31 -8.66 3.43
C SER A 188 -0.19 -9.07 4.82
N VAL A 189 -1.50 -9.30 5.00
CA VAL A 189 -2.03 -9.90 6.24
C VAL A 189 -1.51 -11.32 6.42
N LYS A 190 -1.46 -12.13 5.36
CA LYS A 190 -0.89 -13.49 5.40
C LYS A 190 0.61 -13.48 5.62
N ALA A 191 1.33 -12.59 4.95
CA ALA A 191 2.79 -12.51 4.97
C ALA A 191 3.37 -11.70 6.14
N GLY A 192 2.55 -10.94 6.88
CA GLY A 192 3.01 -9.97 7.88
C GLY A 192 3.61 -8.69 7.27
N PRO A 193 4.23 -7.80 8.08
CA PRO A 193 4.94 -6.64 7.56
C PRO A 193 6.32 -7.00 6.98
N ARG A 194 6.78 -6.27 5.95
CA ARG A 194 8.17 -6.40 5.46
C ARG A 194 9.18 -6.07 6.56
N HIS A 195 10.33 -6.75 6.52
CA HIS A 195 11.46 -6.47 7.42
C HIS A 195 12.29 -5.26 6.94
N THR A 196 12.32 -5.03 5.64
CA THR A 196 13.04 -3.95 4.96
C THR A 196 12.08 -3.01 4.24
N ILE A 197 12.51 -1.75 4.08
CA ILE A 197 11.77 -0.75 3.32
C ILE A 197 11.90 -1.10 1.83
N PRO A 198 10.83 -0.95 1.02
CA PRO A 198 10.93 -1.13 -0.42
C PRO A 198 12.06 -0.30 -1.01
N GLY A 199 12.85 -0.92 -1.89
CA GLY A 199 13.92 -0.27 -2.62
C GLY A 199 13.39 0.84 -3.53
N ARG A 200 14.29 1.76 -3.92
CA ARG A 200 13.96 2.81 -4.87
C ARG A 200 13.39 2.25 -6.18
N GLU A 201 14.04 1.23 -6.73
CA GLU A 201 13.63 0.56 -7.97
C GLU A 201 12.22 -0.04 -7.85
N GLU A 202 11.90 -0.62 -6.68
CA GLU A 202 10.56 -1.17 -6.42
C GLU A 202 9.48 -0.08 -6.43
N ILE A 203 9.76 1.05 -5.76
CA ILE A 203 8.84 2.19 -5.72
C ILE A 203 8.69 2.81 -7.11
N GLU A 204 9.78 3.02 -7.84
CA GLU A 204 9.73 3.55 -9.20
C GLU A 204 8.97 2.64 -10.15
N ALA A 205 9.21 1.33 -10.08
CA ALA A 205 8.51 0.34 -10.90
C ALA A 205 7.00 0.38 -10.63
N PHE A 206 6.59 0.44 -9.36
CA PHE A 206 5.20 0.62 -8.98
C PHE A 206 4.60 1.91 -9.57
N LEU A 207 5.26 3.05 -9.37
CA LEU A 207 4.76 4.37 -9.82
C LEU A 207 4.72 4.54 -11.34
N THR A 208 5.51 3.74 -12.07
CA THR A 208 5.59 3.79 -13.54
C THR A 208 4.88 2.62 -14.22
N GLY A 209 4.26 1.72 -13.44
CA GLY A 209 3.60 0.51 -13.96
C GLY A 209 4.57 -0.49 -14.60
N LYS A 210 5.88 -0.39 -14.29
CA LYS A 210 6.88 -1.35 -14.77
C LYS A 210 6.84 -2.61 -13.91
N LYS A 211 7.10 -3.75 -14.54
CA LYS A 211 7.31 -5.01 -13.84
C LYS A 211 8.76 -5.10 -13.38
N LEU A 212 8.98 -5.55 -12.16
CA LEU A 212 10.31 -5.91 -11.69
C LEU A 212 10.62 -7.32 -12.16
N THR A 213 11.88 -7.58 -12.50
CA THR A 213 12.34 -8.93 -12.84
C THR A 213 13.57 -9.28 -12.02
N THR A 214 13.71 -10.56 -11.70
CA THR A 214 14.88 -11.11 -11.04
C THR A 214 15.23 -12.44 -11.67
N ILE A 215 16.53 -12.71 -11.74
CA ILE A 215 17.06 -13.99 -12.22
C ILE A 215 17.18 -14.92 -11.01
N VAL A 216 16.70 -16.16 -11.17
CA VAL A 216 16.88 -17.23 -10.20
C VAL A 216 17.76 -18.31 -10.81
N PHE A 217 18.85 -18.64 -10.11
CA PHE A 217 19.83 -19.64 -10.53
C PHE A 217 19.49 -21.00 -9.93
N PHE A 218 19.64 -22.04 -10.74
CA PHE A 218 19.45 -23.43 -10.35
C PHE A 218 20.79 -24.11 -10.08
N LEU A 219 20.75 -25.25 -9.38
CA LEU A 219 21.93 -26.03 -9.06
C LEU A 219 22.59 -26.68 -10.29
N ASP A 220 21.86 -26.80 -11.40
CA ASP A 220 22.37 -27.28 -12.68
C ASP A 220 22.95 -26.15 -13.55
N GLU A 221 23.24 -24.99 -12.95
CA GLU A 221 23.77 -23.78 -13.59
C GLU A 221 22.80 -23.12 -14.61
N THR A 222 21.57 -23.63 -14.74
CA THR A 222 20.53 -22.94 -15.51
C THR A 222 19.97 -21.75 -14.73
N PHE A 223 19.23 -20.87 -15.42
CA PHE A 223 18.58 -19.73 -14.78
C PHE A 223 17.23 -19.45 -15.41
N GLU A 224 16.32 -18.88 -14.62
CA GLU A 224 15.00 -18.42 -15.07
C GLU A 224 14.78 -16.98 -14.63
N GLU A 225 14.23 -16.17 -15.52
CA GLU A 225 13.83 -14.80 -15.22
C GLU A 225 12.38 -14.79 -14.76
N ILE A 226 12.14 -14.30 -13.55
CA ILE A 226 10.78 -14.18 -13.00
C ILE A 226 10.42 -12.74 -12.70
N THR A 227 9.15 -12.42 -12.95
CA THR A 227 8.60 -11.11 -12.63
C THR A 227 8.07 -11.09 -11.20
N TYR A 228 8.28 -10.01 -10.48
CA TYR A 228 7.74 -9.83 -9.13
C TYR A 228 7.16 -8.42 -8.92
N ASP A 229 6.35 -8.27 -7.88
CA ASP A 229 5.78 -7.00 -7.43
C ASP A 229 6.18 -6.71 -5.98
N MET A 230 5.82 -5.54 -5.46
CA MET A 230 6.17 -5.15 -4.09
C MET A 230 5.52 -6.00 -2.98
N ALA A 231 4.51 -6.80 -3.32
CA ALA A 231 3.81 -7.69 -2.41
C ALA A 231 4.30 -9.15 -2.52
N ALA A 232 5.17 -9.46 -3.49
CA ALA A 232 5.71 -10.78 -3.76
C ALA A 232 6.46 -11.33 -2.55
N THR A 233 6.10 -12.56 -2.18
CA THR A 233 6.83 -13.37 -1.21
C THR A 233 7.70 -14.39 -1.92
N VAL A 234 8.67 -14.94 -1.20
CA VAL A 234 9.42 -16.11 -1.67
C VAL A 234 8.50 -17.29 -1.98
N ALA A 235 7.41 -17.48 -1.22
CA ALA A 235 6.42 -18.51 -1.53
C ALA A 235 5.73 -18.26 -2.88
N ASP A 236 5.39 -17.00 -3.19
CA ASP A 236 4.81 -16.66 -4.49
C ASP A 236 5.79 -16.99 -5.63
N ALA A 237 7.08 -16.70 -5.43
CA ALA A 237 8.13 -17.05 -6.39
C ALA A 237 8.23 -18.56 -6.58
N VAL A 238 8.30 -19.33 -5.47
CA VAL A 238 8.35 -20.80 -5.49
C VAL A 238 7.13 -21.40 -6.17
N GLU A 239 5.92 -20.87 -5.94
CA GLU A 239 4.70 -21.32 -6.62
C GLU A 239 4.78 -21.09 -8.13
N VAL A 240 5.25 -19.90 -8.57
CA VAL A 240 5.47 -19.61 -10.00
C VAL A 240 6.48 -20.59 -10.61
N PHE A 241 7.55 -20.92 -9.89
CA PHE A 241 8.53 -21.92 -10.33
C PHE A 241 7.96 -23.32 -10.46
N LEU A 242 7.21 -23.79 -9.45
CA LEU A 242 6.57 -25.11 -9.50
C LEU A 242 5.60 -25.22 -10.67
N LEU A 243 4.87 -24.14 -10.96
CA LEU A 243 3.96 -24.07 -12.10
C LEU A 243 4.73 -24.11 -13.43
N ALA A 244 5.80 -23.32 -13.56
CA ALA A 244 6.64 -23.29 -14.76
C ALA A 244 7.29 -24.66 -15.03
N PHE A 245 7.80 -25.32 -13.98
CA PHE A 245 8.37 -26.65 -14.07
C PHE A 245 7.31 -27.71 -14.45
N ALA A 246 6.10 -27.63 -13.88
CA ALA A 246 5.01 -28.54 -14.25
C ALA A 246 4.60 -28.36 -15.72
N VAL A 247 4.56 -27.12 -16.22
CA VAL A 247 4.33 -26.83 -17.65
C VAL A 247 5.46 -27.39 -18.51
N PHE A 248 6.72 -27.21 -18.11
CA PHE A 248 7.88 -27.76 -18.82
C PHE A 248 7.81 -29.29 -18.94
N LEU A 249 7.52 -30.00 -17.85
CA LEU A 249 7.32 -31.46 -17.86
C LEU A 249 6.14 -31.88 -18.76
N THR A 250 5.05 -31.10 -18.75
CA THR A 250 3.89 -31.36 -19.61
C THR A 250 4.24 -31.19 -21.10
N VAL A 251 5.06 -30.18 -21.44
CA VAL A 251 5.54 -29.96 -22.82
C VAL A 251 6.50 -31.06 -23.26
N ILE A 252 7.42 -31.50 -22.39
CA ILE A 252 8.32 -32.62 -22.69
C ILE A 252 7.52 -33.90 -22.93
N THR A 253 6.56 -34.21 -22.06
CA THR A 253 5.73 -35.43 -22.22
C THR A 253 4.84 -35.36 -23.47
N ALA A 254 4.31 -34.18 -23.82
CA ALA A 254 3.54 -33.97 -25.04
C ALA A 254 4.39 -34.09 -26.32
N THR A 255 5.62 -33.58 -26.32
CA THR A 255 6.54 -33.68 -27.46
C THR A 255 7.16 -35.07 -27.59
N ALA A 256 7.44 -35.76 -26.48
CA ALA A 256 7.86 -37.16 -26.48
C ALA A 256 6.74 -38.11 -26.96
N GLY A 257 5.47 -37.76 -26.72
CA GLY A 257 4.31 -38.47 -27.28
C GLY A 257 4.09 -38.25 -28.78
N ALA A 258 4.75 -37.27 -29.41
CA ALA A 258 4.56 -36.88 -30.80
C ALA A 258 5.62 -37.45 -31.77
N SER A 259 6.66 -38.15 -31.29
CA SER A 259 7.70 -38.73 -32.14
C SER A 259 7.95 -40.21 -31.83
N THR A 260 7.13 -41.09 -32.40
CA THR A 260 7.54 -42.47 -32.65
C THR A 260 7.99 -42.59 -34.10
N LYS A 261 9.27 -42.30 -34.34
CA LYS A 261 10.19 -42.93 -35.30
C LYS A 261 11.42 -42.02 -35.43
N ASP A 262 12.51 -42.48 -34.82
CA ASP A 262 13.87 -41.96 -34.93
C ASP A 262 14.19 -40.67 -34.14
N ALA A 263 14.50 -40.81 -32.85
CA ALA A 263 15.24 -39.79 -32.09
C ALA A 263 16.20 -40.45 -31.07
N PRO A 264 17.40 -39.87 -30.86
CA PRO A 264 18.47 -40.45 -30.05
C PRO A 264 18.14 -40.36 -28.55
N GLN A 265 18.71 -41.29 -27.78
CA GLN A 265 18.62 -41.36 -26.31
C GLN A 265 19.14 -40.05 -25.69
N VAL A 266 18.23 -39.16 -25.30
CA VAL A 266 18.53 -38.03 -24.41
C VAL A 266 18.51 -38.59 -22.99
N GLU A 267 19.69 -38.65 -22.35
CA GLU A 267 19.79 -39.01 -20.93
C GLU A 267 18.89 -38.09 -20.11
N SER A 268 17.88 -38.69 -19.48
CA SER A 268 17.00 -38.01 -18.55
C SER A 268 17.76 -37.72 -17.25
N SER A 269 18.34 -36.53 -17.14
CA SER A 269 18.71 -35.96 -15.85
C SER A 269 17.43 -35.60 -15.10
N VAL A 270 16.78 -36.61 -14.53
CA VAL A 270 15.64 -36.45 -13.61
C VAL A 270 16.19 -35.71 -12.39
N ALA A 271 15.89 -34.42 -12.27
CA ALA A 271 16.14 -33.65 -11.07
C ALA A 271 15.46 -34.37 -9.90
N LYS A 272 16.29 -34.99 -9.04
CA LYS A 272 15.80 -35.72 -7.88
C LYS A 272 15.14 -34.73 -6.94
N ARG A 273 13.86 -34.98 -6.69
CA ARG A 273 13.01 -34.43 -5.64
C ARG A 273 13.80 -34.38 -4.32
N GLY A 274 14.35 -33.22 -3.96
CA GLY A 274 15.15 -33.12 -2.72
C GLY A 274 15.81 -31.76 -2.53
N ASP A 275 16.55 -31.26 -3.51
CA ASP A 275 17.49 -30.17 -3.27
C ASP A 275 17.27 -29.02 -4.27
N ILE A 276 16.26 -28.20 -4.04
CA ILE A 276 16.22 -26.85 -4.63
C ILE A 276 16.78 -25.91 -3.57
N LEU A 277 18.10 -25.73 -3.54
CA LEU A 277 18.70 -24.64 -2.79
C LEU A 277 18.61 -23.39 -3.67
N ILE A 278 17.51 -22.65 -3.54
CA ILE A 278 17.37 -21.38 -4.23
C ILE A 278 18.23 -20.36 -3.48
N ASP A 279 19.27 -19.83 -4.12
CA ASP A 279 20.01 -18.68 -3.60
C ASP A 279 19.14 -17.41 -3.79
N ILE A 280 18.18 -17.24 -2.88
CA ILE A 280 17.18 -16.15 -2.88
C ILE A 280 17.70 -14.90 -2.18
N ASN A 281 18.87 -15.00 -1.53
CA ASN A 281 19.18 -14.35 -0.25
C ASN A 281 19.12 -12.81 -0.17
N ASP A 282 18.78 -12.07 -1.22
CA ASP A 282 18.63 -10.61 -1.12
C ASP A 282 17.61 -9.99 -2.10
N ARG A 283 16.87 -10.77 -2.91
CA ARG A 283 16.10 -10.20 -4.03
C ARG A 283 14.60 -10.15 -3.84
N PHE A 284 14.03 -10.96 -2.95
CA PHE A 284 12.60 -10.91 -2.69
C PHE A 284 12.26 -9.95 -1.55
N PRO A 285 11.16 -9.19 -1.68
CA PRO A 285 10.70 -8.25 -0.67
C PRO A 285 10.57 -8.77 0.76
N ARG A 286 10.35 -10.09 0.90
CA ARG A 286 9.86 -10.77 2.10
C ARG A 286 10.53 -12.13 2.21
N ASP A 287 11.61 -12.19 2.99
CA ASP A 287 12.25 -13.45 3.36
C ASP A 287 11.39 -14.23 4.34
N PHE A 288 11.39 -15.56 4.21
CA PHE A 288 10.86 -16.45 5.25
C PHE A 288 11.83 -16.43 6.44
N LEU A 289 11.31 -16.10 7.63
CA LEU A 289 11.82 -16.64 8.88
C LEU A 289 11.02 -17.89 9.25
#